data_AF-A0A1B0BQM8-F1
#
_entry.id   AF-A0A1B0BQM8-F1
#
_cell.length_a   1.000
_cell.length_b   1.000
_cell.length_c   1.000
_cell.angle_alpha   90.00
_cell.angle_beta   90.00
_cell.angle_gamma   90.00
#
_symmetry.space_group_name_H-M   'P 1'
#
loop_
_entity.id
_entity.type
_entity.pdbx_description
1 polymer ?
#
loop_
_entity_poly.entity_id
_entity_poly.type
_entity_poly.pdbx_seq_one_letter_code
_entity_poly.pdbx_strand_id
1 'polypeptide(L)'
;MGFGVLAFVLKDKGWIKDQATEGLRAFIIHYRDDPDQQNLIDWIQEDWLQCCGIEGPKDWDSNNYFNCSSGAIRSREACGVPFSCCRRRP
;
A
#
# COMPACT_ATOMS: atom_id res chain seq x y z
N MET A 1 -32.10 -12.15 18.33
CA MET A 1 -30.99 -12.91 17.71
C MET A 1 -30.43 -12.28 16.42
N GLY A 2 -30.96 -11.15 15.89
CA GLY A 2 -30.47 -10.55 14.63
C GLY A 2 -29.54 -9.32 14.78
N PHE A 3 -29.71 -8.53 15.84
CA PHE A 3 -28.93 -7.30 16.04
C PHE A 3 -27.44 -7.54 16.35
N GLY A 4 -27.13 -8.63 17.08
CA GLY A 4 -25.74 -8.99 17.40
C GLY A 4 -24.91 -9.38 16.18
N VAL A 5 -25.52 -10.10 15.23
CA VAL A 5 -24.87 -10.49 13.96
C VAL A 5 -24.62 -9.27 13.09
N LEU A 6 -25.61 -8.38 12.96
CA LEU A 6 -25.45 -7.13 12.20
C LEU A 6 -24.39 -6.20 12.82
N ALA A 7 -24.37 -6.05 14.15
CA ALA A 7 -23.36 -5.25 14.85
C ALA A 7 -21.96 -5.84 14.71
N PHE A 8 -21.81 -7.17 14.77
CA PHE A 8 -20.55 -7.84 14.55
C PHE A 8 -20.04 -7.64 13.11
N VAL A 9 -20.91 -7.82 12.10
CA VAL A 9 -20.57 -7.62 10.68
C VAL A 9 -20.23 -6.16 10.36
N LEU A 10 -20.92 -5.18 10.96
CA LEU A 10 -20.62 -3.75 10.77
C LEU A 10 -19.33 -3.34 11.47
N LYS A 11 -19.05 -3.87 12.67
CA LYS A 11 -17.75 -3.70 13.33
C LYS A 11 -16.66 -4.26 12.42
N ASP A 12 -16.79 -5.51 11.97
CA ASP A 12 -15.86 -6.21 11.07
C ASP A 12 -15.40 -5.37 9.87
N LYS A 13 -16.33 -4.77 9.15
CA LYS A 13 -15.96 -4.05 7.92
C LYS A 13 -15.14 -2.78 8.16
N GLY A 14 -15.33 -2.11 9.29
CA GLY A 14 -14.61 -0.88 9.64
C GLY A 14 -13.20 -1.19 10.16
N TRP A 15 -13.12 -1.98 11.24
CA TRP A 15 -11.84 -2.22 11.92
C TRP A 15 -10.83 -3.00 11.06
N ILE A 16 -11.32 -3.90 10.19
CA ILE A 16 -10.44 -4.66 9.28
C ILE A 16 -9.78 -3.75 8.26
N LYS A 17 -10.49 -2.73 7.76
CA LYS A 17 -9.92 -1.77 6.81
C LYS A 17 -8.84 -0.92 7.45
N ASP A 18 -9.09 -0.41 8.66
CA ASP A 18 -8.10 0.38 9.39
C ASP A 18 -6.83 -0.45 9.67
N GLN A 19 -7.01 -1.69 10.14
CA GLN A 19 -5.89 -2.62 10.39
C GLN A 19 -5.10 -2.92 9.10
N ALA A 20 -5.78 -3.12 7.97
CA ALA A 20 -5.14 -3.38 6.68
C ALA A 20 -4.37 -2.15 6.18
N THR A 21 -4.93 -0.95 6.34
CA THR A 21 -4.29 0.32 5.97
C THR A 21 -3.01 0.56 6.78
N GLU A 22 -3.02 0.32 8.08
CA GLU A 22 -1.81 0.45 8.91
C GLU A 22 -0.72 -0.55 8.48
N GLY A 23 -1.12 -1.80 8.19
CA GLY A 23 -0.19 -2.82 7.69
C GLY A 23 0.44 -2.43 6.35
N LEU A 24 -0.37 -2.00 5.38
CA LEU A 24 0.10 -1.53 4.08
C LEU A 24 1.02 -0.32 4.20
N ARG A 25 0.74 0.59 5.14
CA ARG A 25 1.60 1.76 5.38
C ARG A 25 2.98 1.34 5.87
N ALA A 26 3.06 0.36 6.76
CA ALA A 26 4.34 -0.19 7.21
C ALA A 26 5.10 -0.85 6.05
N PHE A 27 4.42 -1.62 5.20
CA PHE A 27 5.02 -2.22 4.00
C PHE A 27 5.52 -1.19 2.99
N ILE A 28 4.84 -0.04 2.83
CA ILE A 28 5.31 1.06 1.98
C ILE A 28 6.60 1.67 2.56
N ILE A 29 6.64 1.95 3.86
CA ILE A 29 7.83 2.56 4.51
C ILE A 29 9.04 1.64 4.39
N HIS A 30 8.86 0.34 4.61
CA HIS A 30 9.92 -0.68 4.57
C HIS A 30 10.04 -1.41 3.23
N TYR A 31 9.45 -0.87 2.16
CA TYR A 31 9.39 -1.54 0.86
C TYR A 31 10.76 -2.01 0.39
N ARG A 32 11.81 -1.20 0.52
CA ARG A 32 13.16 -1.56 0.05
C ARG A 32 13.98 -2.42 1.02
N ASP A 33 13.47 -2.72 2.22
CA ASP A 33 14.22 -3.41 3.26
C ASP A 33 14.18 -4.93 3.06
N ASP A 34 13.03 -5.49 2.68
CA ASP A 34 12.83 -6.93 2.51
C ASP A 34 12.24 -7.31 1.14
N PRO A 35 12.86 -8.23 0.38
CA PRO A 35 12.35 -8.64 -0.94
C PRO A 35 11.01 -9.38 -0.87
N ASP A 36 10.73 -10.10 0.22
CA ASP A 36 9.46 -10.79 0.41
C ASP A 36 8.30 -9.80 0.61
N GLN A 37 8.56 -8.70 1.31
CA GLN A 37 7.58 -7.62 1.50
C GLN A 37 7.26 -6.91 0.18
N GLN A 38 8.28 -6.71 -0.68
CA GLN A 38 8.08 -6.16 -2.04
C GLN A 38 7.13 -7.03 -2.85
N ASN A 39 7.43 -8.33 -2.95
CA ASN A 39 6.61 -9.27 -3.71
C ASN A 39 5.15 -9.30 -3.20
N LEU A 40 4.96 -9.25 -1.88
CA LEU A 40 3.62 -9.25 -1.29
C LEU A 40 2.82 -8.00 -1.66
N ILE A 41 3.38 -6.80 -1.46
CA ILE A 41 2.65 -5.57 -1.77
C ILE A 41 2.44 -5.40 -3.28
N ASP A 42 3.40 -5.84 -4.11
CA ASP A 42 3.28 -5.80 -5.55
C ASP A 42 2.15 -6.73 -6.05
N TRP A 43 2.05 -7.94 -5.51
CA TRP A 43 0.93 -8.84 -5.78
C TRP A 43 -0.41 -8.28 -5.29
N ILE A 44 -0.44 -7.67 -4.10
CA ILE A 44 -1.67 -7.04 -3.58
C ILE A 44 -2.13 -5.91 -4.52
N GLN A 45 -1.22 -5.07 -4.99
CA GLN A 45 -1.54 -3.92 -5.84
C GLN A 45 -1.89 -4.34 -7.27
N GLU A 46 -1.19 -5.31 -7.87
CA GLU A 46 -1.42 -5.73 -9.25
C GLU A 46 -2.57 -6.74 -9.40
N ASP A 47 -2.62 -7.79 -8.56
CA ASP A 47 -3.54 -8.92 -8.72
C ASP A 47 -4.76 -8.84 -7.79
N TRP A 48 -4.59 -8.45 -6.52
CA TRP A 48 -5.69 -8.52 -5.55
C TRP A 48 -6.62 -7.30 -5.60
N LEU A 49 -6.07 -6.10 -5.54
CA LEU A 49 -6.83 -4.84 -5.48
C LEU A 49 -6.86 -4.06 -6.80
N GLN A 50 -5.90 -4.32 -7.70
CA GLN A 50 -5.69 -3.51 -8.92
C GLN A 50 -5.63 -1.99 -8.62
N CYS A 51 -4.94 -1.64 -7.52
CA CYS A 51 -4.83 -0.28 -7.00
C CYS A 51 -3.37 0.19 -7.00
N CYS A 52 -3.14 1.46 -6.64
CA CYS A 52 -1.80 1.98 -6.46
C CYS A 52 -1.74 2.73 -5.13
N GLY A 53 -0.91 2.23 -4.21
CA GLY A 53 -0.88 2.72 -2.82
C GLY A 53 -2.09 2.26 -2.01
N ILE A 54 -2.40 3.00 -0.95
CA ILE A 54 -3.48 2.69 0.00
C ILE A 54 -4.73 3.47 -0.41
N GLU A 55 -4.64 4.80 -0.36
CA GLU A 55 -5.64 5.74 -0.83
C GLU A 55 -5.26 6.24 -2.23
N GLY A 56 -3.97 6.32 -2.54
CA GLY A 56 -3.51 6.63 -3.88
C GLY A 56 -1.99 6.62 -4.07
N PRO A 57 -1.53 7.02 -5.27
CA PRO A 57 -0.11 6.96 -5.64
C PRO A 57 0.81 7.77 -4.73
N LYS A 58 0.28 8.82 -4.07
CA LYS A 58 1.04 9.70 -3.18
C LYS A 58 1.44 9.03 -1.86
N ASP A 59 0.83 7.90 -1.49
CA ASP A 59 1.21 7.21 -0.26
C ASP A 59 2.67 6.75 -0.29
N TRP A 60 3.19 6.49 -1.50
CA TRP A 60 4.59 6.17 -1.76
C TRP A 60 5.56 7.30 -1.38
N ASP A 61 5.11 8.55 -1.24
CA ASP A 61 5.94 9.65 -0.74
C ASP A 61 6.34 9.45 0.74
N SER A 62 5.74 8.50 1.46
CA SER A 62 6.17 8.13 2.81
C SER A 62 7.46 7.31 2.82
N ASN A 63 7.83 6.70 1.69
CA ASN A 63 9.06 5.92 1.55
C ASN A 63 10.23 6.82 1.15
N ASN A 64 11.39 6.68 1.80
CA ASN A 64 12.58 7.50 1.54
C ASN A 64 13.19 7.34 0.14
N TYR A 65 12.93 6.25 -0.57
CA TYR A 65 13.40 6.03 -1.95
C TYR A 65 12.48 6.68 -2.99
N PHE A 66 11.18 6.76 -2.70
CA PHE A 66 10.17 7.30 -3.62
C PHE A 66 9.82 8.77 -3.32
N ASN A 67 10.07 9.25 -2.10
CA ASN A 67 9.76 10.61 -1.70
C ASN A 67 10.49 11.65 -2.58
N CYS A 68 9.74 12.62 -3.10
CA CYS A 68 10.26 13.70 -3.95
C CYS A 68 11.35 14.57 -3.32
N SER A 69 11.28 14.77 -2.00
CA SER A 69 12.20 15.59 -1.22
C SER A 69 13.46 14.83 -0.81
N SER A 70 13.61 13.56 -1.21
CA SER A 70 14.76 12.68 -0.93
C SER A 70 16.00 13.04 -1.77
N GLY A 71 16.30 14.33 -1.91
CA GLY A 71 17.53 14.82 -2.52
C GLY A 71 18.79 14.26 -1.83
N ALA A 72 18.67 13.81 -0.57
CA ALA A 72 19.74 13.19 0.20
C ALA A 72 20.19 11.81 -0.34
N ILE A 73 19.29 11.03 -0.94
CA ILE A 73 19.61 9.66 -1.43
C ILE A 73 19.88 9.68 -2.95
N ARG A 74 19.53 10.76 -3.66
CA ARG A 74 19.59 10.85 -5.13
C ARG A 74 18.96 9.61 -5.79
N SER A 75 17.86 9.15 -5.19
CA SER A 75 17.16 7.96 -5.64
C SER A 75 16.64 8.19 -7.06
N ARG A 76 16.91 7.24 -7.96
CA ARG A 76 16.39 7.26 -9.34
C ARG A 76 14.86 7.18 -9.38
N GLU A 77 14.26 6.72 -8.29
CA GLU A 77 12.84 6.43 -8.14
C GLU A 77 12.11 7.53 -7.35
N ALA A 78 12.81 8.63 -7.02
CA ALA A 78 12.20 9.78 -6.37
C ALA A 78 11.07 10.38 -7.24
N CYS A 79 9.98 10.82 -6.58
CA CYS A 79 8.71 11.21 -7.21
C CYS A 79 8.05 10.10 -8.06
N GLY A 80 8.47 8.85 -7.89
CA GLY A 80 7.96 7.69 -8.61
C GLY A 80 7.04 6.82 -7.77
N VAL A 81 6.56 5.76 -8.40
CA VAL A 81 5.83 4.65 -7.80
C VAL A 81 6.43 3.33 -8.27
N PRO A 82 6.25 2.22 -7.56
CA PRO A 82 6.74 0.92 -8.01
C PRO A 82 6.02 0.44 -9.27
N PHE A 83 6.57 -0.61 -9.88
CA PHE A 83 6.05 -1.16 -11.13
C PHE A 83 4.62 -1.71 -11.02
N SER A 84 4.22 -2.19 -9.84
CA SER A 84 2.87 -2.69 -9.55
C SER A 84 1.77 -1.63 -9.72
N CYS A 85 2.12 -0.35 -9.57
CA CYS A 85 1.22 0.78 -9.85
C CYS A 85 1.05 1.07 -11.36
N CYS A 86 1.89 0.53 -12.23
CA CYS A 86 1.82 0.79 -13.67
C CYS A 86 0.78 -0.12 -14.32
N ARG A 87 -0.22 0.45 -14.97
CA ARG A 87 -1.16 -0.34 -15.79
C ARG A 87 -0.43 -0.89 -17.01
N ARG A 88 -0.44 -2.22 -17.16
CA ARG A 88 -0.05 -2.87 -18.41
C ARG A 88 -1.02 -2.39 -19.50
N ARG A 89 -0.50 -1.66 -20.50
CA ARG A 89 -1.31 -1.34 -21.68
C ARG A 89 -1.59 -2.66 -22.42
N PRO A 90 -2.85 -2.95 -22.80
CA PRO A 90 -3.18 -4.11 -23.62
C PRO A 90 -2.54 -4.02 -25.01
#